data_AF-A0A383ATJ0-F1
#
_entry.id   AF-A0A383ATJ0-F1
#
_cell.length_a   1.000
_cell.length_b   1.000
_cell.length_c   1.000
_cell.angle_alpha   90.00
_cell.angle_beta   90.00
_cell.angle_gamma   90.00
#
_symmetry.space_group_name_H-M   'P 1'
#
loop_
_entity.id
_entity.type
_entity.pdbx_description
1 polymer ?
#
loop_
_entity_poly.entity_id
_entity_poly.type
_entity_poly.pdbx_seq_one_letter_code
_entity_poly.pdbx_strand_id
1 'polypeptide(L)' 'MSAKRILLIANPASGRRRGEQRLAVARTQLEALGHAVTAALTESAGHATRLAKSNAPDFEIVAALGGDGTVNEVA' A
#
# COMPACT_ATOMS: atom_id res chain seq x y z
N MET A 1 -16.60 -7.07 11.65
CA MET A 1 -16.36 -5.92 10.75
C MET A 1 -16.80 -6.29 9.36
N SER A 2 -17.26 -5.34 8.54
CA SER A 2 -17.50 -5.60 7.11
C SER A 2 -16.17 -5.68 6.38
N ALA A 3 -16.02 -6.64 5.45
CA ALA A 3 -14.83 -6.75 4.61
C ALA A 3 -14.63 -5.47 3.80
N LYS A 4 -13.37 -5.04 3.66
CA LYS A 4 -12.96 -3.84 2.92
C LYS A 4 -12.03 -4.24 1.80
N ARG A 5 -12.12 -3.55 0.66
CA ARG A 5 -11.12 -3.63 -0.41
C ARG A 5 -10.00 -2.63 -0.12
N ILE A 6 -8.80 -3.12 0.17
CA ILE A 6 -7.64 -2.33 0.58
C ILE A 6 -6.51 -2.48 -0.45
N LEU A 7 -5.99 -1.36 -0.94
CA LEU A 7 -4.74 -1.30 -1.69
C LEU A 7 -3.61 -0.82 -0.77
N LEU A 8 -2.61 -1.66 -0.55
CA LEU A 8 -1.37 -1.30 0.12
C LEU A 8 -0.30 -0.92 -0.92
N ILE A 9 0.26 0.28 -0.83
CA ILE A 9 1.35 0.74 -1.70
C ILE A 9 2.60 0.93 -0.86
N ALA A 10 3.69 0.23 -1.19
CA ALA A 10 4.96 0.36 -0.47
C ALA A 10 6.12 0.72 -1.39
N ASN A 11 7.04 1.54 -0.89
CA ASN A 11 8.33 1.74 -1.52
C ASN A 11 9.34 0.70 -0.99
N PRO A 12 9.89 -0.20 -1.82
CA PRO A 12 10.81 -1.24 -1.36
C PRO A 12 12.06 -0.68 -0.66
N ALA A 13 12.51 0.53 -1.04
CA ALA A 13 13.66 1.20 -0.42
C ALA A 13 13.38 1.80 0.97
N SER A 14 12.11 1.98 1.34
CA SER A 14 11.73 2.57 2.63
C SER A 14 12.12 1.70 3.84
N GLY A 15 12.28 2.35 5.01
CA GLY A 15 12.43 1.65 6.29
C GLY A 15 13.69 0.79 6.40
N ARG A 16 14.83 1.28 5.89
CA ARG A 16 16.10 0.52 5.74
C ARG A 16 15.95 -0.66 4.77
N ARG A 17 15.32 -0.44 3.60
CA ARG A 17 15.07 -1.45 2.57
C ARG A 17 14.23 -2.64 3.07
N ARG A 18 13.23 -2.35 3.89
CA ARG A 18 12.28 -3.35 4.42
C ARG A 18 10.86 -3.14 3.90
N GLY A 19 10.66 -2.31 2.87
CA GLY A 19 9.34 -1.98 2.34
C GLY A 19 8.56 -3.22 1.92
N GLU A 20 9.19 -4.11 1.15
CA GLU A 20 8.59 -5.37 0.69
C GLU A 20 8.25 -6.33 1.83
N GLN A 21 9.17 -6.53 2.77
CA GLN A 21 8.92 -7.38 3.94
C GLN A 21 7.74 -6.85 4.77
N ARG A 22 7.69 -5.54 5.02
CA ARG A 22 6.61 -4.91 5.78
C ARG A 22 5.28 -4.96 5.02
N LEU A 23 5.31 -4.81 3.69
CA LEU A 23 4.14 -4.96 2.84
C LEU A 23 3.55 -6.37 2.96
N ALA A 24 4.40 -7.41 2.90
CA ALA A 24 3.96 -8.80 3.08
C ALA A 24 3.32 -9.03 4.46
N VAL A 25 3.95 -8.55 5.54
CA VAL A 25 3.42 -8.67 6.90
C VAL A 25 2.08 -7.95 7.05
N ALA A 26 1.98 -6.70 6.59
CA ALA A 26 0.76 -5.91 6.67
C ALA A 26 -0.38 -6.56 5.87
N ARG A 27 -0.09 -7.09 4.67
CA ARG A 27 -1.06 -7.82 3.86
C ARG A 27 -1.62 -9.03 4.63
N THR A 28 -0.75 -9.90 5.14
CA THR A 28 -1.17 -11.09 5.90
C THR A 28 -2.03 -10.73 7.11
N GLN A 29 -1.68 -9.68 7.85
CA GLN A 29 -2.44 -9.23 9.01
C GLN A 29 -3.84 -8.72 8.63
N LEU A 30 -3.95 -7.91 7.57
CA LEU A 30 -5.24 -7.38 7.12
C LEU A 30 -6.13 -8.47 6.50
N GLU A 31 -5.55 -9.41 5.75
CA GLU A 31 -6.29 -10.57 5.24
C GLU A 31 -6.81 -11.46 6.38
N ALA A 32 -6.02 -11.66 7.44
CA ALA A 32 -6.45 -12.40 8.64
C ALA A 32 -7.61 -11.72 9.40
N LEU A 33 -7.77 -10.41 9.23
CA LEU A 33 -8.92 -9.64 9.75
C LEU A 33 -10.16 -9.69 8.83
N GLY A 34 -10.07 -10.40 7.70
CA GLY A 34 -11.18 -10.57 6.75
C GLY A 34 -11.28 -9.48 5.68
N HIS A 35 -10.21 -8.71 5.44
CA HIS A 35 -10.18 -7.73 4.35
C HIS A 35 -9.67 -8.34 3.04
N ALA A 36 -10.14 -7.82 1.91
CA ALA A 36 -9.59 -8.14 0.60
C ALA A 36 -8.44 -7.17 0.31
N VAL A 37 -7.20 -7.68 0.28
CA VAL A 37 -6.00 -6.84 0.23
C VAL A 37 -5.23 -7.06 -1.06
N THR A 38 -4.98 -5.99 -1.78
CA THR A 38 -4.04 -5.93 -2.91
C THR A 38 -2.80 -5.18 -2.46
N ALA A 39 -1.62 -5.66 -2.85
CA ALA A 39 -0.34 -5.09 -2.46
C ALA A 39 0.45 -4.72 -3.72
N ALA A 40 1.02 -3.51 -3.74
CA ALA A 40 1.81 -2.99 -4.85
C ALA A 40 3.13 -2.39 -4.33
N LEU A 41 4.21 -2.70 -5.03
CA LEU A 41 5.51 -2.05 -4.83
C LEU A 41 5.67 -0.91 -5.82
N THR A 42 6.17 0.24 -5.37
CA THR A 42 6.56 1.33 -6.26
C THR A 42 7.89 0.98 -6.94
N GLU A 43 8.06 1.47 -8.16
CA GLU A 43 9.24 1.21 -8.98
C GLU A 43 10.13 2.46 -9.13
N SER A 44 9.55 3.64 -8.95
CA SER A 44 10.21 4.94 -9.10
C SER A 44 9.44 6.03 -8.35
N ALA A 45 10.04 7.21 -8.21
CA ALA A 45 9.37 8.38 -7.67
C ALA A 45 8.14 8.75 -8.51
N GLY A 46 7.05 9.13 -7.85
CA GLY A 46 5.75 9.41 -8.45
C GLY A 46 4.94 8.16 -8.84
N HIS A 47 5.48 6.94 -8.66
CA HIS A 47 4.73 5.72 -8.95
C HIS A 47 3.61 5.51 -7.91
N ALA A 48 3.80 5.87 -6.64
CA ALA A 48 2.75 5.73 -5.63
C ALA A 48 1.53 6.59 -5.97
N THR A 49 1.76 7.81 -6.47
CA THR A 49 0.68 8.69 -6.95
C THR A 49 -0.12 8.09 -8.11
N ARG A 50 0.57 7.46 -9.07
CA ARG A 50 -0.10 6.77 -10.20
C ARG A 50 -0.93 5.59 -9.71
N LEU A 51 -0.36 4.75 -8.84
CA LEU A 51 -1.06 3.61 -8.27
C LEU A 51 -2.30 4.05 -7.50
N ALA A 52 -2.17 5.05 -6.63
CA ALA A 52 -3.30 5.57 -5.86
C ALA A 52 -4.40 6.11 -6.77
N LYS A 53 -4.08 6.98 -7.73
CA LYS A 53 -5.07 7.60 -8.63
C LYS A 53 -5.78 6.58 -9.53
N SER A 54 -5.05 5.66 -10.13
CA SER A 54 -5.63 4.70 -11.07
C SER A 54 -6.51 3.65 -10.38
N ASN A 55 -6.29 3.40 -9.10
CA ASN A 55 -7.00 2.35 -8.35
C ASN A 55 -8.01 2.91 -7.35
N ALA A 56 -8.00 4.21 -7.03
CA ALA A 56 -8.93 4.81 -6.07
C ALA A 56 -10.42 4.45 -6.30
N PRO A 57 -10.93 4.32 -7.54
CA PRO A 57 -12.33 3.91 -7.76
C PRO A 57 -12.65 2.47 -7.32
N ASP A 58 -11.66 1.57 -7.33
CA ASP A 58 -11.85 0.14 -7.10
C ASP A 58 -11.70 -0.26 -5.63
N PHE A 59 -11.03 0.58 -4.83
CA PHE A 59 -10.69 0.32 -3.44
C PHE A 59 -11.40 1.28 -2.49
N GLU A 60 -11.78 0.78 -1.32
CA GLU A 60 -12.35 1.61 -0.26
C GLU A 60 -11.25 2.29 0.58
N ILE A 61 -10.06 1.68 0.61
CA ILE A 61 -8.90 2.17 1.34
C ILE A 61 -7.67 2.04 0.45
N VAL A 62 -6.96 3.14 0.27
CA VAL A 62 -5.60 3.17 -0.29
C VAL A 62 -4.66 3.58 0.84
N ALA A 63 -3.70 2.73 1.19
CA ALA A 63 -2.79 2.97 2.30
C ALA A 63 -1.33 2.97 1.85
N ALA A 64 -0.60 3.99 2.29
CA ALA A 64 0.83 4.11 2.10
C ALA A 64 1.60 3.31 3.16
N LEU A 65 2.59 2.54 2.75
CA LEU A 65 3.53 1.86 3.61
C LEU A 65 4.96 2.29 3.25
N GLY A 66 5.42 3.36 3.90
CA GLY A 66 6.74 3.94 3.65
C GLY A 66 7.02 5.11 4.58
N GLY A 67 8.06 5.88 4.25
CA GLY A 67 8.32 7.17 4.92
C GLY A 67 7.47 8.30 4.35
N ASP A 68 7.78 9.52 4.78
CA ASP A 68 7.02 10.74 4.41
C ASP A 68 6.87 10.92 2.90
N GLY A 69 7.91 10.60 2.11
CA GLY A 69 7.83 10.65 0.64
C GLY A 69 6.78 9.72 0.05
N THR A 70 6.63 8.50 0.58
CA THR A 70 5.59 7.55 0.14
C THR A 70 4.21 8.02 0.57
N VAL A 71 4.08 8.56 1.78
CA VAL A 71 2.82 9.13 2.28
C VAL A 71 2.38 10.32 1.41
N ASN A 72 3.31 11.23 1.11
CA ASN A 72 3.07 12.39 0.28
C ASN A 72 2.68 12.02 -1.17
N GLU A 73 3.19 10.92 -1.72
CA GLU A 73 2.78 10.47 -3.04
C GLU A 73 1.37 9.87 -3.07
N VAL A 74 0.90 9.28 -1.96
CA VAL A 74 -0.41 8.62 -1.88
C VAL A 74 -1.54 9.60 -1.49
N ALA A 75 -1.22 10.63 -0.70
CA ALA A 75 -2.16 11.67 -0.28
C ALA A 75 -2.77 12.46 -1.46
#